data_AF-A0A501VT46-F1
#
_entry.id   AF-A0A501VT46-F1
#
_cell.length_a   1.000
_cell.length_b   1.000
_cell.length_c   1.000
_cell.angle_alpha   90.00
_cell.angle_beta   90.00
_cell.angle_gamma   90.00
#
_symmetry.space_group_name_H-M   'P 1'
#
loop_
_entity.id
_entity.type
_entity.pdbx_description
1 polymer ?
#
loop_
_entity_poly.entity_id
_entity_poly.type
_entity_poly.pdbx_seq_one_letter_code
_entity_poly.pdbx_strand_id
1 'polypeptide(L)'
;MNFLNSLLYVRYEDRNALQIIGWWELRRPLYNIIVLVCGLLSMAVMHLLVKLGPGEDLQEPIAIVGFGFLCNLGYSLGWVTEIMNQKSQTYGPKMFKVGLYFTLFWVFLPALIHILLWVSRGFERMQ
;
A
#
# COMPACT_ATOMS: atom_id res chain seq x y z
N MET A 1 -1.44 13.61 12.30
CA MET A 1 -0.08 13.05 12.01
C MET A 1 0.67 12.52 13.25
N ASN A 2 0.25 12.79 14.49
CA ASN A 2 0.99 12.34 15.70
C ASN A 2 0.95 10.83 15.99
N PHE A 3 -0.16 10.15 15.68
CA PHE A 3 -0.32 8.72 15.99
C PHE A 3 0.62 7.82 15.16
N LEU A 4 0.69 8.03 13.84
CA LEU A 4 1.58 7.26 12.96
C LEU A 4 3.06 7.48 13.35
N ASN A 5 3.45 8.71 13.67
CA ASN A 5 4.82 9.00 14.09
C ASN A 5 5.18 8.28 15.41
N SER A 6 4.22 8.12 16.33
CA SER A 6 4.41 7.33 17.55
C SER A 6 4.61 5.84 17.25
N LEU A 7 3.79 5.26 16.37
CA LEU A 7 3.92 3.84 15.96
C LEU A 7 5.24 3.57 15.21
N LEU A 8 5.71 4.55 14.44
CA LEU A 8 6.95 4.45 13.68
C LEU A 8 8.19 4.84 14.48
N TYR A 9 8.10 5.05 15.80
CA TYR A 9 9.27 5.43 16.58
C TYR A 9 10.40 4.38 16.53
N VAL A 10 11.65 4.87 16.47
CA VAL A 10 12.88 4.07 16.52
C VAL A 10 13.64 4.44 17.78
N ARG A 11 13.95 3.44 18.62
CA ARG A 11 14.56 3.65 19.94
C ARG A 11 16.08 3.87 19.91
N TYR A 12 16.81 3.24 18.98
CA TYR A 12 18.28 3.24 18.94
C TYR A 12 18.80 3.54 17.53
N GLU A 13 19.91 4.30 17.43
CA GLU A 13 20.61 4.56 16.15
C GLU A 13 21.48 3.39 15.73
N ASP A 14 22.27 2.83 16.67
CA ASP A 14 23.16 1.69 16.44
C ASP A 14 22.41 0.36 16.46
N ARG A 15 21.53 0.18 15.47
CA ARG A 15 20.82 -1.09 15.28
C ARG A 15 21.66 -2.08 14.48
N ASN A 16 21.67 -3.35 14.90
CA ASN A 16 22.19 -4.42 14.04
C ASN A 16 21.15 -4.82 12.97
N ALA A 17 21.54 -5.63 11.99
CA ALA A 17 20.66 -6.03 10.89
C ALA A 17 19.37 -6.71 11.38
N LEU A 18 19.46 -7.57 12.39
CA LEU A 18 18.30 -8.26 12.98
C LEU A 18 17.31 -7.29 13.64
N GLN A 19 17.80 -6.25 14.31
CA GLN A 19 16.98 -5.21 14.92
C GLN A 19 16.30 -4.33 13.86
N ILE A 20 16.97 -4.08 12.72
CA ILE A 20 16.37 -3.39 11.58
C ILE A 20 15.25 -4.26 11.00
N ILE A 21 15.54 -5.51 10.66
CA ILE A 21 14.54 -6.46 10.12
C ILE A 21 13.36 -6.59 11.09
N GLY A 22 13.62 -6.81 12.38
CA GLY A 22 12.57 -6.92 13.40
C GLY A 22 11.72 -5.65 13.52
N TRP A 23 12.31 -4.46 13.37
CA TRP A 23 11.54 -3.20 13.37
C TRP A 23 10.56 -3.12 12.20
N TRP A 24 11.00 -3.55 11.01
CA TRP A 24 10.16 -3.59 9.80
C TRP A 24 9.10 -4.69 9.91
N GLU A 25 9.46 -5.92 10.24
CA GLU A 25 8.51 -7.03 10.33
C GLU A 25 7.42 -6.79 11.38
N LEU A 26 7.75 -6.14 12.51
CA LEU A 26 6.76 -5.75 13.52
C LEU A 26 5.72 -4.74 13.00
N ARG A 27 6.06 -3.96 11.97
CA ARG A 27 5.19 -2.94 11.35
C ARG A 27 4.54 -3.42 10.06
N ARG A 28 4.86 -4.63 9.58
CA ARG A 28 4.20 -5.24 8.43
C ARG A 28 2.69 -5.40 8.64
N PRO A 29 2.16 -5.79 9.83
CA PRO A 29 0.71 -5.84 10.05
C PRO A 29 0.05 -4.47 9.88
N LEU A 30 0.66 -3.40 10.40
CA LEU A 30 0.15 -2.04 10.23
C LEU A 30 0.09 -1.65 8.74
N TYR A 31 1.17 -1.90 7.99
CA TYR A 31 1.21 -1.66 6.55
C TYR A 31 0.12 -2.45 5.81
N ASN A 32 0.01 -3.76 6.06
CA ASN A 32 -0.96 -4.62 5.41
C ASN A 32 -2.41 -4.23 5.73
N ILE A 33 -2.72 -3.84 6.97
CA ILE A 33 -4.05 -3.35 7.36
C ILE A 33 -4.40 -2.07 6.58
N ILE A 34 -3.48 -1.11 6.48
CA ILE A 34 -3.73 0.12 5.73
C ILE A 34 -3.95 -0.19 4.25
N VAL A 35 -3.10 -1.02 3.64
CA VAL A 35 -3.24 -1.42 2.23
C VAL A 35 -4.55 -2.16 1.99
N LEU A 36 -4.94 -3.08 2.88
CA LEU A 36 -6.20 -3.83 2.79
C LEU A 36 -7.41 -2.90 2.86
N VAL A 37 -7.46 -2.00 3.85
CA VAL A 37 -8.57 -1.04 4.00
C VAL A 37 -8.66 -0.12 2.78
N CYS A 38 -7.54 0.42 2.31
CA CYS A 38 -7.53 1.26 1.12
C CYS A 38 -7.91 0.48 -0.15
N GLY A 39 -7.49 -0.78 -0.27
CA GLY A 39 -7.88 -1.67 -1.36
C GLY A 39 -9.38 -1.92 -1.38
N LEU A 40 -9.99 -2.24 -0.22
CA LEU A 40 -11.43 -2.40 -0.08
C LEU A 40 -12.19 -1.12 -0.46
N LEU A 41 -11.71 0.05 -0.05
CA LEU A 41 -12.29 1.34 -0.43
C LEU A 41 -12.19 1.59 -1.94
N SER A 42 -11.03 1.31 -2.55
CA SER A 42 -10.81 1.43 -4.00
C SER A 42 -11.77 0.53 -4.78
N MET A 43 -11.93 -0.74 -4.36
CA MET A 43 -12.88 -1.68 -4.95
C MET A 43 -14.33 -1.25 -4.76
N ALA A 44 -14.70 -0.75 -3.59
CA ALA A 44 -16.06 -0.23 -3.34
C ALA A 44 -16.40 0.92 -4.28
N VAL A 45 -15.46 1.83 -4.53
CA VAL A 45 -15.63 2.91 -5.53
C VAL A 45 -15.82 2.32 -6.93
N MET A 46 -14.99 1.38 -7.35
CA MET A 46 -15.12 0.77 -8.68
C MET A 46 -16.46 0.05 -8.86
N HIS A 47 -16.91 -0.70 -7.85
CA HIS A 47 -18.21 -1.39 -7.87
C HIS A 47 -19.41 -0.42 -8.02
N LEU A 48 -19.29 0.81 -7.53
CA LEU A 48 -20.34 1.82 -7.70
C LEU A 48 -20.37 2.42 -9.10
N LEU A 49 -19.24 2.44 -9.80
CA LEU A 49 -19.03 3.14 -11.07
C LEU A 49 -19.11 2.21 -12.30
N VAL A 50 -18.77 0.94 -12.15
CA VAL A 50 -18.69 -0.06 -13.23
C VAL A 50 -19.83 -1.08 -13.12
N LYS A 51 -20.45 -1.45 -14.24
CA LYS A 51 -21.39 -2.57 -14.34
C LYS A 51 -20.63 -3.82 -14.74
N LEU A 52 -20.40 -4.72 -13.79
CA LEU A 52 -19.74 -6.01 -14.06
C LEU A 52 -20.64 -6.92 -14.91
N GLY A 53 -20.11 -7.46 -16.00
CA GLY A 53 -20.77 -8.49 -16.79
C GLY A 53 -20.61 -9.88 -16.16
N PRO A 54 -21.55 -10.82 -16.37
CA PRO A 54 -21.44 -12.17 -15.82
C PRO A 54 -20.21 -12.89 -16.41
N GLY A 55 -19.24 -13.25 -15.54
CA GLY A 55 -18.04 -14.01 -15.91
C GLY A 55 -16.72 -13.23 -15.88
N GLU A 56 -16.73 -11.91 -15.68
CA GLU A 56 -15.51 -11.11 -15.49
C GLU A 56 -14.86 -11.31 -14.09
N ASP A 57 -15.59 -11.91 -13.16
CA ASP A 57 -15.22 -12.08 -11.74
C ASP A 57 -14.02 -13.03 -11.46
N LEU A 58 -13.53 -13.79 -12.45
CA LEU A 58 -12.47 -14.80 -12.24
C LEU A 58 -11.04 -14.28 -12.45
N GLN A 59 -10.84 -13.22 -13.23
CA GLN A 59 -9.50 -12.59 -13.37
C GLN A 59 -9.17 -11.65 -12.21
N GLU A 60 -10.18 -11.06 -11.57
CA GLU A 60 -10.01 -10.11 -10.47
C GLU A 60 -9.31 -10.71 -9.23
N PRO A 61 -9.63 -11.93 -8.75
CA PRO A 61 -9.02 -12.47 -7.54
C PRO A 61 -7.52 -12.74 -7.70
N ILE A 62 -7.10 -13.24 -8.87
CA ILE A 62 -5.68 -13.51 -9.16
C ILE A 62 -4.90 -12.19 -9.21
N ALA A 63 -5.44 -11.17 -9.85
CA ALA A 63 -4.83 -9.85 -9.91
C ALA A 63 -4.70 -9.22 -8.52
N ILE A 64 -5.74 -9.33 -7.67
CA ILE A 64 -5.73 -8.83 -6.29
C ILE A 64 -4.66 -9.54 -5.45
N VAL A 65 -4.60 -10.88 -5.51
CA VAL A 65 -3.61 -11.66 -4.76
C VAL A 65 -2.19 -11.35 -5.27
N GLY A 66 -2.00 -11.30 -6.59
CA GLY A 66 -0.71 -10.94 -7.20
C GLY A 66 -0.25 -9.54 -6.80
N PHE A 67 -1.17 -8.57 -6.78
CA PHE A 67 -0.87 -7.22 -6.32
C PHE A 67 -0.50 -7.19 -4.83
N GLY A 68 -1.25 -7.91 -3.98
CA GLY A 68 -0.93 -8.03 -2.55
C GLY A 68 0.46 -8.62 -2.29
N PHE A 69 0.88 -9.59 -3.12
CA PHE A 69 2.24 -10.12 -3.10
C PHE A 69 3.28 -9.06 -3.48
N LEU A 70 3.05 -8.32 -4.57
CA LEU A 70 3.93 -7.22 -5.00
C LEU A 70 4.07 -6.13 -3.94
N CYS A 71 2.99 -5.77 -3.23
CA CYS A 71 3.05 -4.84 -2.10
C CYS A 71 3.99 -5.35 -1.00
N ASN A 72 3.89 -6.63 -0.62
CA ASN A 72 4.73 -7.21 0.42
C ASN A 72 6.20 -7.37 -0.03
N LEU A 73 6.42 -7.64 -1.31
CA LEU A 73 7.75 -7.65 -1.91
C LEU A 73 8.39 -6.25 -1.85
N GLY A 74 7.66 -5.23 -2.31
CA GLY A 74 8.09 -3.83 -2.24
C GLY A 74 8.34 -3.36 -0.80
N TYR A 75 7.50 -3.77 0.15
CA TYR A 75 7.70 -3.49 1.58
C TYR A 75 9.02 -4.07 2.10
N SER A 76 9.36 -5.29 1.67
CA SER A 76 10.58 -5.99 2.12
C SER A 76 11.86 -5.32 1.62
N LEU A 77 11.80 -4.55 0.53
CA LEU A 77 12.91 -3.71 0.10
C LEU A 77 13.28 -2.64 1.15
N GLY A 78 12.34 -2.23 2.01
CA GLY A 78 12.58 -1.18 3.01
C GLY A 78 13.68 -1.53 4.01
N TRP A 79 13.65 -2.74 4.59
CA TRP A 79 14.73 -3.16 5.48
C TRP A 79 16.02 -3.46 4.73
N VAL A 80 15.94 -3.96 3.48
CA VAL A 80 17.12 -4.18 2.62
C VAL A 80 17.85 -2.86 2.37
N THR A 81 17.13 -1.81 1.98
CA THR A 81 17.74 -0.51 1.70
C THR A 81 18.26 0.16 2.97
N GLU A 82 17.63 -0.06 4.13
CA GLU A 82 18.12 0.46 5.41
C GLU A 82 19.43 -0.20 5.84
N ILE A 83 19.60 -1.51 5.62
CA ILE A 83 20.85 -2.22 5.92
C ILE A 83 21.99 -1.74 5.02
N MET A 84 21.70 -1.45 3.74
CA MET A 84 22.69 -0.99 2.76
C MET A 84 23.08 0.49 2.90
N ASN A 85 22.32 1.27 3.67
CA ASN A 85 22.55 2.71 3.85
C ASN A 85 23.01 3.03 5.28
N GLN A 86 23.25 4.31 5.56
CA GLN A 86 23.56 4.78 6.91
C GLN A 86 22.39 4.55 7.86
N LYS A 87 22.69 3.92 9.00
CA LYS A 87 21.72 3.65 10.06
C LYS A 87 21.34 4.96 10.74
N SER A 88 20.06 5.30 10.70
CA SER A 88 19.53 6.50 11.35
C SER A 88 18.18 6.17 11.99
N GLN A 89 17.85 6.87 13.08
CA GLN A 89 16.51 6.85 13.66
C GLN A 89 15.43 7.32 12.68
N THR A 90 15.78 8.13 11.70
CA THR A 90 14.82 8.75 10.78
C THR A 90 14.59 7.95 9.49
N TYR A 91 15.52 7.06 9.13
CA TYR A 91 15.49 6.35 7.85
C TYR A 91 14.28 5.42 7.75
N GLY A 92 14.15 4.45 8.67
CA GLY A 92 13.03 3.50 8.68
C GLY A 92 11.66 4.18 8.64
N PRO A 93 11.36 5.14 9.54
CA PRO A 93 10.09 5.86 9.55
C PRO A 93 9.81 6.65 8.26
N LYS A 94 10.84 7.26 7.67
CA LYS A 94 10.74 7.99 6.40
C LYS A 94 10.43 7.03 5.26
N MET A 95 11.22 5.96 5.13
CA MET A 95 11.07 4.99 4.04
C MET A 95 9.77 4.18 4.15
N PHE A 96 9.31 3.87 5.37
CA PHE A 96 7.99 3.28 5.57
C PHE A 96 6.89 4.18 5.01
N LYS A 97 6.92 5.49 5.30
CA LYS A 97 5.94 6.45 4.78
C LYS A 97 6.02 6.58 3.26
N VAL A 98 7.23 6.69 2.71
CA VAL A 98 7.44 6.78 1.25
C VAL A 98 6.90 5.53 0.55
N GLY A 99 7.26 4.34 1.01
CA GLY A 99 6.77 3.08 0.46
C GLY A 99 5.26 2.92 0.61
N LEU A 100 4.69 3.34 1.75
CA LEU A 100 3.25 3.36 1.96
C LEU A 100 2.54 4.29 0.96
N TYR A 101 2.97 5.54 0.82
CA TYR A 101 2.35 6.47 -0.13
C TYR A 101 2.49 6.00 -1.58
N PHE A 102 3.64 5.45 -1.95
CA PHE A 102 3.83 4.84 -3.26
C PHE A 102 2.86 3.68 -3.50
N THR A 103 2.69 2.80 -2.51
CA THR A 103 1.73 1.70 -2.60
C THR A 103 0.30 2.23 -2.73
N LEU A 104 -0.08 3.19 -1.90
CA LEU A 104 -1.43 3.76 -1.91
C LEU A 104 -1.76 4.47 -3.22
N PHE A 105 -0.77 5.10 -3.87
CA PHE A 105 -0.92 5.63 -5.22
C PHE A 105 -1.39 4.54 -6.19
N TRP A 106 -0.73 3.39 -6.21
CA TRP A 106 -1.11 2.28 -7.08
C TRP A 106 -2.45 1.62 -6.68
N VAL A 107 -2.76 1.56 -5.38
CA VAL A 107 -4.05 1.06 -4.88
C VAL A 107 -5.22 1.89 -5.40
N PHE A 108 -5.08 3.22 -5.41
CA PHE A 108 -6.15 4.13 -5.81
C PHE A 108 -6.14 4.51 -7.29
N LEU A 109 -5.07 4.20 -8.03
CA LEU A 109 -4.95 4.54 -9.45
C LEU A 109 -6.12 4.00 -10.29
N PRO A 110 -6.56 2.73 -10.15
CA PRO A 110 -7.70 2.22 -10.92
C PRO A 110 -8.99 2.98 -10.62
N ALA A 111 -9.30 3.20 -9.34
CA ALA A 111 -10.49 3.95 -8.93
C ALA A 111 -10.46 5.40 -9.46
N LEU A 112 -9.29 6.06 -9.42
CA LEU A 112 -9.13 7.41 -9.94
C LEU A 112 -9.42 7.47 -11.46
N ILE A 113 -8.88 6.52 -12.23
CA ILE A 113 -9.14 6.44 -13.68
C ILE A 113 -10.64 6.28 -13.95
N HIS A 114 -11.30 5.38 -13.23
CA HIS A 114 -12.73 5.13 -13.36
C HIS A 114 -13.58 6.35 -12.97
N ILE A 115 -13.19 7.10 -11.94
CA ILE A 115 -13.85 8.37 -11.58
C ILE A 115 -13.73 9.38 -12.73
N LEU A 116 -12.54 9.55 -13.30
CA LEU A 116 -12.31 10.50 -14.39
C LEU A 116 -13.12 10.15 -15.64
N LEU A 117 -13.22 8.86 -15.97
CA LEU A 117 -14.05 8.35 -17.07
C LEU A 117 -15.55 8.52 -16.81
N TRP A 118 -15.98 8.28 -15.58
CA TRP A 118 -17.38 8.48 -15.18
C TRP A 118 -17.80 9.96 -15.31
N VAL A 119 -16.93 10.88 -14.88
CA VAL A 119 -17.16 12.33 -15.02
C VAL A 119 -17.17 12.74 -16.50
N SER A 120 -16.24 12.25 -17.32
CA SER A 120 -16.19 12.61 -18.74
C SER A 120 -17.37 12.11 -19.56
N ARG A 121 -18.07 11.06 -19.08
CA ARG A 121 -19.29 10.49 -19.68
C ARG A 121 -20.59 11.08 -19.11
N GLY A 122 -20.54 12.15 -18.32
CA GLY A 122 -21.74 12.79 -17.79
C GLY A 122 -22.44 11.97 -16.70
N PHE A 123 -21.67 11.24 -15.88
CA PHE A 123 -22.15 10.45 -14.75
C PHE A 123 -22.90 9.16 -15.11
N GLU A 124 -22.81 8.70 -16.35
CA GLU A 124 -23.30 7.38 -16.75
C GLU A 124 -22.38 6.27 -16.26
N ARG A 125 -22.95 5.23 -15.64
CA ARG A 125 -22.19 4.04 -15.22
C ARG A 125 -21.48 3.40 -16.42
N MET A 126 -20.23 3.02 -16.22
CA MET A 126 -19.43 2.34 -17.24
C MET A 126 -19.96 0.91 -17.43
N GLN A 127 -20.13 0.50 -18.69
CA GLN A 127 -20.19 -0.91 -19.07
C GLN A 127 -18.78 -1.47 -19.17
#